data_AF-A0A3A0EER3-F1
#
_entry.id   AF-A0A3A0EER3-F1
#
_cell.length_a   1.000
_cell.length_b   1.000
_cell.length_c   1.000
_cell.angle_alpha   90.00
_cell.angle_beta   90.00
_cell.angle_gamma   90.00
#
_symmetry.space_group_name_H-M   'P 1'
#
loop_
_entity.id
_entity.type
_entity.pdbx_description
1 polymer ?
#
loop_
_entity_poly.entity_id
_entity_poly.type
_entity_poly.pdbx_seq_one_letter_code
_entity_poly.pdbx_strand_id
1 'polypeptide(L)'
;MKTQAAASLAFVAAVAAASPASAEWQVDSGVAIVSPAANSSTMELLAVSCGDPYQVEVYSRGGPVRPDPGGDGAAVETDYFYKPGKVEARIDGVVFRLAAAGSDAAVVLFAEGKAADNHLAPLGAAFIEALKGGTRLTLAFDATPDADAQDGSPHETVAEFPLSGARAALEEALAACR
;
A
#
# COMPACT_ATOMS: atom_id res chain seq x y z
N MET A 1 3.33 60.59 38.43
CA MET A 1 2.71 59.55 37.57
C MET A 1 3.62 59.33 36.36
N LYS A 2 3.77 58.06 35.92
CA LYS A 2 4.47 57.53 34.73
C LYS A 2 5.94 57.09 34.97
N THR A 3 6.17 55.78 35.22
CA THR A 3 6.48 54.66 34.28
C THR A 3 7.96 54.64 33.88
N GLN A 4 8.71 53.52 33.82
CA GLN A 4 8.38 52.13 33.51
C GLN A 4 9.56 51.24 33.95
N ALA A 5 9.28 50.09 34.58
CA ALA A 5 10.24 48.99 34.72
C ALA A 5 10.18 48.13 33.45
N ALA A 6 11.29 47.99 32.74
CA ALA A 6 11.39 47.11 31.58
C ALA A 6 11.74 45.69 32.04
N ALA A 7 10.72 44.83 32.12
CA ALA A 7 10.91 43.39 32.27
C ALA A 7 11.13 42.79 30.88
N SER A 8 12.35 42.31 30.62
CA SER A 8 12.71 41.56 29.43
C SER A 8 12.03 40.19 29.47
N LEU A 9 10.95 40.00 28.71
CA LEU A 9 10.40 38.67 28.43
C LEU A 9 11.28 37.98 27.38
N ALA A 10 12.03 36.97 27.80
CA ALA A 10 12.62 35.99 26.90
C ALA A 10 11.54 34.99 26.49
N PHE A 11 11.06 35.11 25.25
CA PHE A 11 10.11 34.17 24.65
C PHE A 11 10.90 33.03 23.99
N VAL A 12 11.06 31.90 24.69
CA VAL A 12 11.60 30.67 24.11
C VAL A 12 10.48 30.04 23.27
N ALA A 13 10.53 30.25 21.95
CA ALA A 13 9.66 29.58 21.01
C ALA A 13 10.06 28.10 20.91
N ALA A 14 9.38 27.24 21.67
CA ALA A 14 9.42 25.79 21.47
C ALA A 14 8.66 25.49 20.17
N VAL A 15 9.39 25.43 19.06
CA VAL A 15 8.89 24.87 17.81
C VAL A 15 8.78 23.36 18.01
N ALA A 16 7.59 22.90 18.40
CA ALA A 16 7.25 21.49 18.32
C ALA A 16 7.32 21.10 16.84
N ALA A 17 8.40 20.45 16.44
CA ALA A 17 8.50 19.78 15.16
C ALA A 17 7.47 18.65 15.16
N ALA A 18 6.27 18.94 14.68
CA ALA A 18 5.35 17.91 14.23
C ALA A 18 6.05 17.24 13.04
N SER A 19 6.78 16.16 13.31
CA SER A 19 7.22 15.27 12.25
C SER A 19 5.97 14.87 11.47
N PRO A 20 5.96 14.96 10.13
CA PRO A 20 4.90 14.34 9.36
C PRO A 20 4.84 12.88 9.84
N ALA A 21 3.64 12.40 10.15
CA ALA A 21 3.44 10.99 10.44
C ALA A 21 3.87 10.24 9.17
N SER A 22 5.12 9.77 9.14
CA SER A 22 5.55 8.82 8.13
C SER A 22 4.58 7.66 8.21
N ALA A 23 4.13 7.18 7.05
CA ALA A 23 3.46 5.89 6.98
C ALA A 23 4.44 4.84 7.53
N GLU A 24 4.28 4.52 8.81
CA GLU A 24 5.14 3.59 9.53
C GLU A 24 4.49 2.22 9.50
N TRP A 25 5.34 1.20 9.36
CA TRP A 25 4.90 -0.17 9.51
C TRP A 25 4.52 -0.44 10.97
N GLN A 26 3.36 -1.04 11.16
CA GLN A 26 2.88 -1.48 12.45
C GLN A 26 2.64 -2.99 12.41
N VAL A 27 2.68 -3.63 13.58
CA VAL A 27 2.25 -5.02 13.73
C VAL A 27 1.06 -5.03 14.66
N ASP A 28 -0.06 -5.56 14.17
CA ASP A 28 -1.24 -5.82 14.98
C ASP A 28 -1.61 -7.30 14.84
N SER A 29 -1.61 -8.02 15.97
CA SER A 29 -2.13 -9.38 16.05
C SER A 29 -1.56 -10.36 15.01
N GLY A 30 -0.26 -10.23 14.69
CA GLY A 30 0.41 -11.06 13.68
C GLY A 30 0.24 -10.59 12.24
N VAL A 31 -0.26 -9.37 12.04
CA VAL A 31 -0.43 -8.72 10.74
C VAL A 31 0.46 -7.49 10.68
N ALA A 32 1.36 -7.45 9.71
CA ALA A 32 2.14 -6.25 9.40
C ALA A 32 1.31 -5.34 8.50
N ILE A 33 1.08 -4.09 8.93
CA ILE A 33 0.22 -3.12 8.25
C ILE A 33 0.98 -1.83 7.94
N VAL A 34 0.66 -1.21 6.81
CA VAL A 34 1.19 0.11 6.44
C VAL A 34 0.18 0.87 5.55
N SER A 35 0.07 2.17 5.75
CA SER A 35 -0.71 3.06 4.88
C SER A 35 0.13 3.58 3.71
N PRO A 36 -0.47 3.96 2.57
CA PRO A 36 0.29 4.55 1.49
C PRO A 36 0.79 5.95 1.87
N ALA A 37 2.00 6.30 1.45
CA ALA A 37 2.56 7.64 1.56
C ALA A 37 2.10 8.56 0.42
N ALA A 38 1.74 7.99 -0.73
CA ALA A 38 1.12 8.68 -1.85
C ALA A 38 0.12 7.74 -2.53
N ASN A 39 -1.00 8.27 -3.02
CA ASN A 39 -2.05 7.47 -3.63
C ASN A 39 -2.75 8.29 -4.74
N SER A 40 -3.20 7.60 -5.79
CA SER A 40 -4.18 8.06 -6.78
C SER A 40 -5.41 7.13 -6.81
N SER A 41 -5.65 6.39 -5.74
CA SER A 41 -6.57 5.25 -5.67
C SER A 41 -7.39 5.23 -4.37
N THR A 42 -8.35 4.31 -4.29
CA THR A 42 -9.10 4.06 -3.04
C THR A 42 -8.31 3.28 -1.99
N MET A 43 -7.04 2.91 -2.24
CA MET A 43 -6.21 2.13 -1.30
C MET A 43 -5.90 2.91 -0.02
N GLU A 44 -6.13 2.29 1.13
CA GLU A 44 -5.89 2.88 2.46
C GLU A 44 -4.85 2.12 3.28
N LEU A 45 -4.73 0.80 3.07
CA LEU A 45 -3.84 -0.03 3.87
C LEU A 45 -3.39 -1.28 3.10
N LEU A 46 -2.11 -1.60 3.23
CA LEU A 46 -1.54 -2.89 2.87
C LEU A 46 -1.35 -3.71 4.15
N ALA A 47 -1.87 -4.94 4.16
CA ALA A 47 -1.69 -5.90 5.23
C ALA A 47 -0.94 -7.13 4.73
N VAL A 48 0.02 -7.60 5.51
CA VAL A 48 0.78 -8.82 5.24
C VAL A 48 0.74 -9.70 6.48
N SER A 49 0.25 -10.92 6.32
CA SER A 49 0.11 -11.88 7.41
C SER A 49 0.55 -13.28 6.96
N CYS A 50 0.68 -14.16 7.95
CA CYS A 50 0.98 -15.56 7.70
C CYS A 50 -0.22 -16.26 7.03
N GLY A 51 0.04 -17.03 5.96
CA GLY A 51 -0.96 -17.76 5.18
C GLY A 51 -0.36 -19.03 4.56
N ASP A 52 -0.81 -19.45 3.37
CA ASP A 52 -0.21 -20.59 2.64
C ASP A 52 0.46 -20.13 1.31
N PRO A 53 1.73 -19.65 1.34
CA PRO A 53 2.55 -19.39 2.52
C PRO A 53 2.39 -17.97 3.08
N TYR A 54 1.87 -17.01 2.30
CA TYR A 54 1.72 -15.62 2.72
C TYR A 54 0.38 -15.08 2.25
N GLN A 55 -0.27 -14.28 3.10
CA GLN A 55 -1.47 -13.54 2.74
C GLN A 55 -1.13 -12.06 2.65
N VAL A 56 -1.42 -11.47 1.50
CA VAL A 56 -1.20 -10.04 1.23
C VAL A 56 -2.52 -9.44 0.79
N GLU A 57 -2.98 -8.45 1.52
CA GLU A 57 -4.29 -7.84 1.35
C GLU A 57 -4.16 -6.33 1.18
N VAL A 58 -4.99 -5.78 0.30
CA VAL A 58 -5.16 -4.35 0.13
C VAL A 58 -6.57 -4.00 0.58
N TYR A 59 -6.64 -3.11 1.56
CA TYR A 59 -7.90 -2.53 2.04
C TYR A 59 -8.12 -1.20 1.34
N SER A 60 -9.32 -1.02 0.82
CA SER A 60 -9.72 0.15 0.05
C SER A 60 -11.07 0.70 0.49
N ARG A 61 -11.19 2.03 0.42
CA ARG A 61 -12.40 2.75 0.75
C ARG A 61 -13.51 2.48 -0.26
N GLY A 62 -14.67 2.03 0.22
CA GLY A 62 -15.88 1.92 -0.62
C GLY A 62 -15.89 0.74 -1.60
N GLY A 63 -15.11 -0.31 -1.34
CA GLY A 63 -15.13 -1.57 -2.11
C GLY A 63 -13.77 -1.87 -2.76
N PRO A 64 -13.72 -2.38 -4.00
CA PRO A 64 -12.47 -2.72 -4.69
C PRO A 64 -11.58 -1.50 -4.93
N VAL A 65 -10.33 -1.77 -5.33
CA VAL A 65 -9.35 -0.74 -5.68
C VAL A 65 -9.82 -0.03 -6.94
N ARG A 66 -10.02 1.28 -6.84
CA ARG A 66 -10.47 2.15 -7.94
C ARG A 66 -9.59 3.39 -7.99
N PRO A 67 -9.56 4.12 -9.12
CA PRO A 67 -9.02 5.48 -9.13
C PRO A 67 -9.69 6.31 -8.04
N ASP A 68 -8.94 7.16 -7.33
CA ASP A 68 -9.52 8.08 -6.34
C ASP A 68 -10.32 9.15 -7.11
N PRO A 69 -11.66 9.21 -6.96
CA PRO A 69 -12.48 10.05 -7.83
C PRO A 69 -12.33 11.55 -7.57
N GLY A 70 -11.55 11.99 -6.57
CA GLY A 70 -11.39 13.39 -6.20
C GLY A 70 -12.71 14.09 -5.80
N GLY A 71 -13.78 13.32 -5.57
CA GLY A 71 -15.16 13.80 -5.37
C GLY A 71 -16.20 12.72 -5.67
N ASP A 72 -17.48 13.12 -5.79
CA ASP A 72 -18.69 12.28 -5.92
C ASP A 72 -18.82 11.53 -7.28
N GLY A 73 -17.71 11.09 -7.86
CA GLY A 73 -17.69 10.28 -9.07
C GLY A 73 -18.43 8.96 -8.88
N ALA A 74 -19.20 8.56 -9.89
CA ALA A 74 -19.87 7.26 -9.91
C ALA A 74 -18.84 6.13 -9.74
N ALA A 75 -19.18 5.13 -8.92
CA ALA A 75 -18.34 3.94 -8.77
C ALA A 75 -18.15 3.27 -10.14
N VAL A 76 -16.90 3.22 -10.60
CA VAL A 76 -16.54 2.47 -11.81
C VAL A 76 -16.43 0.99 -11.41
N GLU A 77 -17.06 0.13 -12.20
CA GLU A 77 -16.89 -1.32 -12.07
C GLU A 77 -15.46 -1.69 -12.46
N THR A 78 -14.79 -2.45 -11.60
CA THR A 78 -13.37 -2.80 -11.76
C THR A 78 -13.22 -4.16 -12.42
N ASP A 79 -12.39 -4.26 -13.44
CA ASP A 79 -12.26 -5.48 -14.26
C ASP A 79 -10.85 -6.09 -14.23
N TYR A 80 -10.24 -6.14 -13.04
CA TYR A 80 -8.89 -6.70 -12.82
C TYR A 80 -8.88 -8.07 -12.10
N PHE A 81 -9.99 -8.48 -11.49
CA PHE A 81 -10.03 -9.71 -10.70
C PHE A 81 -9.81 -10.96 -11.56
N TYR A 82 -8.98 -11.89 -11.05
CA TYR A 82 -8.64 -13.16 -11.71
C TYR A 82 -8.03 -13.02 -13.11
N LYS A 83 -7.47 -11.84 -13.44
CA LYS A 83 -6.87 -11.57 -14.75
C LYS A 83 -5.36 -11.35 -14.67
N PRO A 84 -4.56 -11.95 -15.58
CA PRO A 84 -3.13 -11.71 -15.66
C PRO A 84 -2.84 -10.30 -16.20
N GLY A 85 -1.68 -9.73 -15.83
CA GLY A 85 -1.20 -8.44 -16.31
C GLY A 85 -1.93 -7.20 -15.79
N LYS A 86 -2.97 -7.37 -14.97
CA LYS A 86 -3.80 -6.27 -14.46
C LYS A 86 -3.28 -5.62 -13.18
N VAL A 87 -2.41 -6.30 -12.45
CA VAL A 87 -1.83 -5.79 -11.21
C VAL A 87 -0.32 -5.97 -11.23
N GLU A 88 0.40 -4.90 -10.89
CA GLU A 88 1.84 -4.93 -10.72
C GLU A 88 2.23 -4.43 -9.33
N ALA A 89 3.23 -5.08 -8.74
CA ALA A 89 4.01 -4.53 -7.65
C ALA A 89 5.40 -4.16 -8.16
N ARG A 90 5.83 -2.93 -7.93
CA ARG A 90 7.19 -2.46 -8.23
C ARG A 90 7.91 -2.17 -6.93
N ILE A 91 8.95 -2.93 -6.63
CA ILE A 91 9.78 -2.74 -5.43
C ILE A 91 11.16 -2.29 -5.88
N ASP A 92 11.49 -1.02 -5.62
CA ASP A 92 12.74 -0.40 -6.07
C ASP A 92 13.06 -0.63 -7.57
N GLY A 93 12.03 -0.67 -8.41
CA GLY A 93 12.14 -0.90 -9.85
C GLY A 93 12.08 -2.38 -10.29
N VAL A 94 12.09 -3.34 -9.34
CA VAL A 94 11.82 -4.76 -9.65
C VAL A 94 10.32 -4.97 -9.77
N VAL A 95 9.89 -5.50 -10.91
CA VAL A 95 8.46 -5.75 -11.20
C VAL A 95 8.08 -7.18 -10.83
N PHE A 96 7.02 -7.29 -10.03
CA PHE A 96 6.32 -8.53 -9.72
C PHE A 96 4.93 -8.46 -10.36
N ARG A 97 4.63 -9.40 -11.26
CA ARG A 97 3.28 -9.53 -11.84
C ARG A 97 2.37 -10.23 -10.86
N LEU A 98 1.24 -9.61 -10.60
CA LEU A 98 0.27 -10.05 -9.61
C LEU A 98 -1.07 -10.34 -10.27
N ALA A 99 -1.84 -11.20 -9.60
CA ALA A 99 -3.27 -11.35 -9.81
C ALA A 99 -3.99 -10.98 -8.52
N ALA A 100 -5.28 -10.69 -8.62
CA ALA A 100 -6.09 -10.27 -7.49
C ALA A 100 -7.39 -11.07 -7.40
N ALA A 101 -7.82 -11.36 -6.18
CA ALA A 101 -9.15 -11.89 -5.87
C ALA A 101 -9.86 -10.96 -4.90
N GLY A 102 -11.19 -10.88 -5.00
CA GLY A 102 -12.00 -10.13 -4.05
C GLY A 102 -12.27 -10.95 -2.78
N SER A 103 -12.18 -10.28 -1.64
CA SER A 103 -12.75 -10.67 -0.35
C SER A 103 -13.76 -9.59 0.04
N ASP A 104 -14.82 -9.92 0.80
CA ASP A 104 -15.92 -9.02 1.15
C ASP A 104 -15.47 -7.63 1.63
N ALA A 105 -14.27 -7.53 2.25
CA ALA A 105 -13.69 -6.30 2.76
C ALA A 105 -12.30 -5.94 2.19
N ALA A 106 -11.69 -6.77 1.34
CA ALA A 106 -10.30 -6.59 0.90
C ALA A 106 -10.02 -7.16 -0.49
N VAL A 107 -8.98 -6.67 -1.16
CA VAL A 107 -8.40 -7.30 -2.34
C VAL A 107 -7.22 -8.15 -1.92
N VAL A 108 -7.27 -9.46 -2.17
CA VAL A 108 -6.18 -10.39 -1.87
C VAL A 108 -5.26 -10.50 -3.08
N LEU A 109 -3.96 -10.29 -2.86
CA LEU A 109 -2.93 -10.34 -3.89
C LEU A 109 -2.28 -11.72 -3.99
N PHE A 110 -2.10 -12.16 -5.23
CA PHE A 110 -1.49 -13.42 -5.61
C PHE A 110 -0.36 -13.15 -6.60
N ALA A 111 0.59 -14.08 -6.72
CA ALA A 111 1.46 -14.11 -7.89
C ALA A 111 0.63 -14.50 -9.13
N GLU A 112 1.00 -13.98 -10.30
CA GLU A 112 0.36 -14.39 -11.55
C GLU A 112 0.62 -15.88 -11.83
N GLY A 113 -0.45 -16.67 -11.80
CA GLY A 113 -0.45 -18.12 -11.96
C GLY A 113 -0.93 -18.61 -13.33
N LYS A 114 -1.11 -19.93 -13.43
CA LYS A 114 -1.64 -20.57 -14.64
C LYS A 114 -3.15 -20.37 -14.73
N ALA A 115 -3.69 -20.43 -15.96
CA ALA A 115 -5.13 -20.37 -16.19
C ALA A 115 -5.93 -21.46 -15.45
N ALA A 116 -5.33 -22.65 -15.28
CA ALA A 116 -5.95 -23.76 -14.53
C ALA A 116 -6.21 -23.42 -13.04
N ASP A 117 -5.48 -22.45 -12.50
CA ASP A 117 -5.57 -21.98 -11.12
C ASP A 117 -6.28 -20.61 -11.04
N ASN A 118 -7.07 -20.24 -12.07
CA ASN A 118 -7.66 -18.90 -12.24
C ASN A 118 -6.62 -17.76 -12.17
N HIS A 119 -5.38 -18.05 -12.56
CA HIS A 119 -4.23 -17.14 -12.47
C HIS A 119 -3.81 -16.76 -11.04
N LEU A 120 -4.28 -17.48 -10.01
CA LEU A 120 -3.95 -17.21 -8.61
C LEU A 120 -2.87 -18.18 -8.09
N ALA A 121 -1.60 -17.81 -8.25
CA ALA A 121 -0.51 -18.55 -7.62
C ALA A 121 -0.16 -17.96 -6.24
N PRO A 122 0.26 -18.79 -5.26
CA PRO A 122 0.72 -18.28 -3.98
C PRO A 122 1.90 -17.31 -4.14
N LEU A 123 1.92 -16.24 -3.35
CA LEU A 123 3.08 -15.34 -3.30
C LEU A 123 4.29 -16.06 -2.73
N GLY A 124 5.44 -15.90 -3.39
CA GLY A 124 6.68 -16.57 -3.01
C GLY A 124 7.54 -15.76 -2.04
N ALA A 125 8.51 -16.44 -1.43
CA ALA A 125 9.48 -15.81 -0.52
C ALA A 125 10.26 -14.65 -1.19
N ALA A 126 10.52 -14.71 -2.49
CA ALA A 126 11.21 -13.64 -3.22
C ALA A 126 10.48 -12.29 -3.13
N PHE A 127 9.13 -12.29 -3.15
CA PHE A 127 8.34 -11.08 -2.99
C PHE A 127 8.46 -10.52 -1.57
N ILE A 128 8.33 -11.40 -0.56
CA ILE A 128 8.46 -11.01 0.85
C ILE A 128 9.86 -10.48 1.17
N GLU A 129 10.92 -11.12 0.66
CA GLU A 129 12.29 -10.65 0.85
C GLU A 129 12.54 -9.30 0.15
N ALA A 130 11.91 -9.07 -1.01
CA ALA A 130 11.95 -7.76 -1.65
C ALA A 130 11.27 -6.70 -0.78
N LEU A 131 10.12 -6.98 -0.16
CA LEU A 131 9.47 -6.04 0.77
C LEU A 131 10.35 -5.72 1.99
N LYS A 132 11.03 -6.72 2.57
CA LYS A 132 11.93 -6.54 3.73
C LYS A 132 13.23 -5.80 3.38
N GLY A 133 13.66 -5.86 2.14
CA GLY A 133 14.93 -5.28 1.67
C GLY A 133 14.77 -3.95 0.95
N GLY A 134 13.57 -3.65 0.46
CA GLY A 134 13.33 -2.50 -0.40
C GLY A 134 13.15 -1.18 0.32
N THR A 135 13.05 -0.10 -0.45
CA THR A 135 12.79 1.25 0.05
C THR A 135 11.36 1.71 -0.22
N ARG A 136 10.78 1.27 -1.35
CA ARG A 136 9.44 1.65 -1.78
C ARG A 136 8.75 0.52 -2.52
N LEU A 137 7.48 0.32 -2.21
CA LEU A 137 6.55 -0.50 -2.99
C LEU A 137 5.58 0.43 -3.71
N THR A 138 5.44 0.26 -5.01
CA THR A 138 4.34 0.83 -5.79
C THR A 138 3.40 -0.30 -6.18
N LEU A 139 2.13 -0.24 -5.76
CA LEU A 139 1.08 -1.10 -6.28
C LEU A 139 0.32 -0.35 -7.37
N ALA A 140 0.20 -0.97 -8.54
CA ALA A 140 -0.42 -0.37 -9.72
C ALA A 140 -1.49 -1.33 -10.27
N PHE A 141 -2.70 -0.80 -10.47
CA PHE A 141 -3.86 -1.53 -10.97
C PHE A 141 -4.30 -0.90 -12.30
N ASP A 142 -4.55 -1.76 -13.28
CA ASP A 142 -5.33 -1.47 -14.49
C ASP A 142 -6.79 -1.71 -14.12
N ALA A 143 -7.37 -0.72 -13.44
CA ALA A 143 -8.73 -0.80 -12.91
C ALA A 143 -9.76 -0.32 -13.93
N THR A 144 -9.36 0.61 -14.81
CA THR A 144 -10.16 1.12 -15.91
C THR A 144 -9.47 0.86 -17.26
N PRO A 145 -9.89 -0.17 -18.02
CA PRO A 145 -9.19 -0.61 -19.24
C PRO A 145 -9.05 0.44 -20.36
N ASP A 146 -9.88 1.48 -20.33
CA ASP A 146 -9.95 2.52 -21.37
C ASP A 146 -9.19 3.81 -20.99
N ALA A 147 -8.48 3.85 -19.86
CA ALA A 147 -7.71 5.01 -19.42
C ALA A 147 -6.25 4.63 -19.16
N ASP A 148 -5.33 5.14 -19.97
CA ASP A 148 -3.90 5.02 -19.71
C ASP A 148 -3.47 6.01 -18.61
N ALA A 149 -2.50 5.59 -17.80
CA ALA A 149 -1.76 6.44 -16.88
C ALA A 149 -0.97 7.54 -17.63
N GLN A 150 -0.54 8.58 -16.89
CA GLN A 150 0.26 9.67 -17.47
C GLN A 150 1.61 9.22 -18.05
N ASP A 151 2.12 8.07 -17.61
CA ASP A 151 3.34 7.46 -18.13
C ASP A 151 3.11 6.56 -19.36
N GLY A 152 1.86 6.46 -19.83
CA GLY A 152 1.46 5.64 -20.97
C GLY A 152 1.30 4.14 -20.66
N SER A 153 1.38 3.74 -19.39
CA SER A 153 1.00 2.39 -18.95
C SER A 153 -0.51 2.29 -18.77
N PRO A 154 -1.11 1.08 -18.85
CA PRO A 154 -2.53 0.89 -18.55
C PRO A 154 -2.82 0.91 -17.04
N HIS A 155 -1.85 1.27 -16.19
CA HIS A 155 -1.96 1.20 -14.73
C HIS A 155 -2.07 2.60 -14.12
N GLU A 156 -3.24 3.20 -14.22
CA GLU A 156 -3.57 4.55 -13.73
C GLU A 156 -3.86 4.62 -12.23
N THR A 157 -4.25 3.48 -11.64
CA THR A 157 -4.67 3.39 -10.25
C THR A 157 -3.52 2.92 -9.37
N VAL A 158 -2.89 3.84 -8.64
CA VAL A 158 -1.60 3.60 -7.97
C VAL A 158 -1.63 3.95 -6.49
N ALA A 159 -0.82 3.24 -5.69
CA ALA A 159 -0.44 3.62 -4.35
C ALA A 159 1.04 3.31 -4.08
N GLU A 160 1.73 4.22 -3.40
CA GLU A 160 3.11 4.06 -2.96
C GLU A 160 3.16 3.84 -1.45
N PHE A 161 3.77 2.73 -1.04
CA PHE A 161 3.98 2.36 0.35
C PHE A 161 5.48 2.46 0.68
N PRO A 162 5.86 3.17 1.76
CA PRO A 162 7.23 3.16 2.22
C PRO A 162 7.58 1.78 2.77
N LEU A 163 8.80 1.30 2.52
CA LEU A 163 9.30 0.03 3.07
C LEU A 163 10.28 0.23 4.24
N SER A 164 10.47 1.48 4.67
CA SER A 164 11.19 1.79 5.91
C SER A 164 10.48 1.14 7.10
N GLY A 165 11.19 0.29 7.85
CA GLY A 165 10.59 -0.48 8.97
C GLY A 165 9.92 -1.80 8.56
N ALA A 166 9.73 -2.06 7.26
CA ALA A 166 9.05 -3.27 6.78
C ALA A 166 9.73 -4.55 7.25
N ARG A 167 11.06 -4.58 7.31
CA ARG A 167 11.81 -5.77 7.76
C ARG A 167 11.38 -6.24 9.14
N ALA A 168 11.44 -5.35 10.12
CA ALA A 168 11.14 -5.70 11.51
C ALA A 168 9.68 -6.15 11.64
N ALA A 169 8.75 -5.39 11.04
CA ALA A 169 7.32 -5.71 11.09
C ALA A 169 6.99 -7.04 10.40
N LEU A 170 7.54 -7.30 9.21
CA LEU A 170 7.31 -8.54 8.47
C LEU A 170 7.99 -9.74 9.13
N GLU A 171 9.15 -9.58 9.75
CA GLU A 171 9.80 -10.66 10.51
C GLU A 171 8.98 -11.07 11.73
N GLU A 172 8.36 -10.11 12.41
CA GLU A 172 7.47 -10.36 13.54
C GLU A 172 6.15 -11.00 13.09
N ALA A 173 5.46 -10.38 12.13
CA ALA A 173 4.16 -10.87 11.64
C ALA A 173 4.25 -12.28 11.01
N LEU A 174 5.34 -12.56 10.30
CA LEU A 174 5.54 -13.84 9.60
C LEU A 174 6.29 -14.89 10.43
N ALA A 175 6.55 -14.63 11.71
CA ALA A 175 7.23 -15.57 12.59
C ALA A 175 6.50 -16.93 12.67
N ALA A 176 5.16 -16.93 12.58
CA ALA A 176 4.34 -18.13 12.61
C ALA A 176 4.39 -18.97 11.31
N CYS A 177 4.92 -18.42 10.23
CA CYS A 177 5.01 -19.06 8.91
C CYS A 177 6.35 -19.77 8.67
N ARG A 178 7.21 -19.83 9.69
CA ARG A 178 8.57 -20.40 9.64
C ARG A 178 8.64 -21.74 10.34
#